data_AF-A0A1F7NMG9-F1
#
_entry.id   AF-A0A1F7NMG9-F1
#
_cell.length_a   1.000
_cell.length_b   1.000
_cell.length_c   1.000
_cell.angle_alpha   90.00
_cell.angle_beta   90.00
_cell.angle_gamma   90.00
#
_symmetry.space_group_name_H-M   'P 1'
#
loop_
_entity.id
_entity.type
_entity.pdbx_description
1 polymer ?
#
loop_
_entity_poly.entity_id
_entity_poly.type
_entity_poly.pdbx_seq_one_letter_code
_entity_poly.pdbx_strand_id
1 'polypeptide(L)'
;MYIFPGVPEIFRQKFDAIKERFREQPYHLRSVFVRIGEGTLADFLNDLLKNYPLLLLGSYPEFSNPDYKVKVTLESKDGGYLERALTELVARLPRDAVVRIE
;
A
#
# COMPACT_ATOMS: atom_id res chain seq x y z
N MET A 1 -5.17 -8.49 -23.78
CA MET A 1 -6.27 -7.87 -23.01
C MET A 1 -6.28 -8.52 -21.64
N TYR A 2 -5.59 -7.93 -20.65
CA TYR A 2 -5.45 -8.53 -19.31
C TYR A 2 -6.60 -8.04 -18.44
N ILE A 3 -7.65 -8.86 -18.36
CA ILE A 3 -8.75 -8.73 -17.42
C ILE A 3 -8.34 -9.56 -16.21
N PHE A 4 -7.98 -8.92 -15.10
CA PHE A 4 -7.89 -9.59 -13.80
C PHE A 4 -9.06 -9.10 -12.94
N PRO A 5 -10.20 -9.82 -12.91
CA PRO A 5 -11.24 -9.58 -11.93
C PRO A 5 -10.83 -10.32 -10.65
N GLY A 6 -10.42 -9.56 -9.65
CA GLY A 6 -10.29 -10.07 -8.28
C GLY A 6 -8.87 -10.45 -7.87
N VAL A 7 -8.23 -9.56 -7.11
CA VAL A 7 -7.41 -10.01 -5.98
C VAL A 7 -7.55 -9.05 -4.77
N PRO A 8 -8.69 -9.00 -4.07
CA PRO A 8 -8.76 -8.32 -2.77
C PRO A 8 -8.27 -9.23 -1.62
N GLU A 9 -8.54 -10.52 -1.70
CA GLU A 9 -8.38 -11.42 -0.55
C GLU A 9 -6.95 -11.90 -0.33
N ILE A 10 -6.18 -12.15 -1.39
CA ILE A 10 -4.79 -12.64 -1.24
C ILE A 10 -3.90 -11.56 -0.62
N PHE A 11 -4.10 -10.28 -0.99
CA PHE A 11 -3.35 -9.18 -0.38
C PHE A 11 -3.71 -9.00 1.09
N ARG A 12 -5.02 -9.04 1.42
CA ARG A 12 -5.49 -8.90 2.80
C ARG A 12 -4.99 -10.04 3.69
N GLN A 13 -5.09 -11.29 3.23
CA GLN A 13 -4.64 -12.46 4.00
C GLN A 13 -3.13 -12.50 4.21
N LYS A 14 -2.34 -12.20 3.17
CA LYS A 14 -0.88 -12.12 3.31
C LYS A 14 -0.48 -11.04 4.29
N PHE A 15 -1.18 -9.91 4.26
CA PHE A 15 -0.88 -8.77 5.12
C PHE A 15 -1.29 -8.98 6.58
N ASP A 16 -2.43 -9.62 6.83
CA ASP A 16 -2.84 -9.96 8.21
C ASP A 16 -1.84 -10.93 8.87
N ALA A 17 -1.40 -11.93 8.12
CA ALA A 17 -0.33 -12.84 8.51
C ALA A 17 1.03 -12.15 8.69
N ILE A 18 1.24 -11.04 7.98
CA ILE A 18 2.40 -10.18 8.20
C ILE A 18 2.21 -9.55 9.58
N LYS A 19 1.22 -8.66 9.81
CA LYS A 19 1.01 -7.91 11.07
C LYS A 19 1.29 -8.67 12.38
N GLU A 20 0.85 -9.92 12.51
CA GLU A 20 1.08 -10.72 13.73
C GLU A 20 2.55 -11.03 14.02
N ARG A 21 3.42 -11.04 13.00
CA ARG A 21 4.82 -11.46 13.08
C ARG A 21 5.81 -10.32 13.36
N PHE A 22 5.36 -9.07 13.51
CA PHE A 22 6.23 -7.86 13.54
C PHE A 22 6.39 -7.21 14.92
N ARG A 23 6.08 -7.91 16.02
CA ARG A 23 6.12 -7.35 17.38
C ARG A 23 7.52 -7.05 17.95
N GLU A 24 8.62 -7.42 17.28
CA GLU A 24 9.95 -7.49 17.92
C GLU A 24 11.01 -6.49 17.43
N GLN A 25 10.78 -5.64 16.41
CA GLN A 25 11.80 -4.71 15.89
C GLN A 25 11.23 -3.32 15.53
N PRO A 26 12.01 -2.21 15.64
CA PRO A 26 11.56 -0.89 15.23
C PRO A 26 11.54 -0.79 13.70
N TYR A 27 10.39 -1.11 13.12
CA TYR A 27 10.11 -0.89 11.70
C TYR A 27 9.56 0.51 11.49
N HIS A 28 9.87 1.09 10.33
CA HIS A 28 9.23 2.32 9.88
C HIS A 28 7.93 1.95 9.17
N LEU A 29 6.82 2.54 9.62
CA LEU A 29 5.48 2.35 9.07
C LEU A 29 4.97 3.69 8.56
N ARG A 30 4.37 3.68 7.36
CA ARG A 30 3.70 4.82 6.74
C ARG A 30 2.33 4.41 6.22
N SER A 31 1.31 5.20 6.49
CA SER A 31 -0.05 4.98 6.01
C SER A 31 -0.42 6.03 4.97
N VAL A 32 -0.83 5.62 3.78
CA VAL A 32 -1.25 6.50 2.68
C VAL A 32 -2.73 6.27 2.41
N PHE A 33 -3.52 7.30 2.59
CA PHE A 33 -4.96 7.30 2.31
C PHE A 33 -5.18 7.75 0.88
N VAL A 34 -5.90 6.96 0.09
CA VAL A 34 -6.21 7.28 -1.29
C VAL A 34 -7.70 7.22 -1.59
N ARG A 35 -8.17 8.07 -2.49
CA ARG A 35 -9.57 8.14 -2.92
C ARG A 35 -9.88 7.40 -4.22
N ILE A 36 -8.85 6.85 -4.88
CA ILE A 36 -8.99 6.08 -6.12
C ILE A 36 -9.49 4.66 -5.86
N GLY A 37 -10.04 4.02 -6.89
CA GLY A 37 -10.48 2.64 -6.81
C GLY A 37 -9.32 1.68 -6.57
N GLU A 38 -9.56 0.64 -5.77
CA GLU A 38 -8.56 -0.37 -5.41
C GLU A 38 -7.90 -1.00 -6.63
N GLY A 39 -8.64 -1.27 -7.72
CA GLY A 39 -8.08 -1.89 -8.92
C GLY A 39 -6.92 -1.09 -9.53
N THR A 40 -7.05 0.23 -9.58
CA THR A 40 -5.97 1.11 -10.08
C THR A 40 -4.82 1.19 -9.09
N LEU A 41 -5.12 1.26 -7.80
CA LEU A 41 -4.11 1.30 -6.75
C LEU A 41 -3.29 0.01 -6.68
N ALA A 42 -3.93 -1.14 -6.82
CA ALA A 42 -3.30 -2.45 -6.76
C ALA A 42 -2.25 -2.63 -7.87
N ASP A 43 -2.49 -2.09 -9.07
CA ASP A 43 -1.51 -2.11 -10.16
C ASP A 43 -0.25 -1.31 -9.79
N PHE A 44 -0.42 -0.10 -9.24
CA PHE A 44 0.70 0.72 -8.75
C PHE A 44 1.49 0.03 -7.64
N LEU A 45 0.79 -0.58 -6.67
CA LEU A 45 1.42 -1.29 -5.56
C LEU A 45 2.16 -2.55 -6.03
N ASN A 46 1.59 -3.29 -6.97
CA ASN A 46 2.22 -4.47 -7.55
C ASN A 46 3.50 -4.10 -8.31
N ASP A 47 3.48 -3.00 -9.06
CA ASP A 47 4.70 -2.53 -9.73
C ASP A 47 5.75 -2.02 -8.74
N LEU A 48 5.31 -1.34 -7.67
CA LEU A 48 6.19 -0.96 -6.57
C LEU A 48 6.85 -2.20 -5.93
N LEU A 49 6.09 -3.28 -5.67
CA LEU A 49 6.64 -4.52 -5.10
C LEU A 49 7.68 -5.19 -6.01
N LYS A 50 7.61 -5.02 -7.33
CA LYS A 50 8.65 -5.54 -8.24
C LYS A 50 9.98 -4.81 -8.03
N ASN A 51 9.93 -3.50 -7.82
CA ASN A 51 11.11 -2.68 -7.54
C ASN A 51 11.57 -2.81 -6.08
N TYR A 52 10.62 -3.01 -5.16
CA TYR A 52 10.86 -3.09 -3.73
C TYR A 52 10.28 -4.38 -3.11
N PRO A 53 10.83 -5.57 -3.43
CA PRO A 53 10.31 -6.84 -2.93
C PRO A 53 10.51 -7.05 -1.42
N LEU A 54 11.40 -6.26 -0.81
CA LEU A 54 11.63 -6.24 0.63
C LEU A 54 10.68 -5.28 1.37
N LEU A 55 9.95 -4.43 0.64
CA LEU A 55 8.94 -3.55 1.21
C LEU A 55 7.70 -4.38 1.52
N LEU A 56 7.15 -4.18 2.71
CA LEU A 56 5.86 -4.73 3.07
C LEU A 56 4.83 -3.65 2.79
N LEU A 57 3.78 -4.02 2.05
CA LEU A 57 2.70 -3.11 1.77
C LEU A 57 1.35 -3.80 1.85
N GLY A 58 0.38 -3.10 2.39
CA GLY A 58 -0.99 -3.56 2.55
C GLY A 58 -1.95 -2.50 2.04
N SER A 59 -3.01 -2.90 1.36
CA SER A 59 -4.09 -2.01 0.96
C SER A 59 -5.39 -2.47 1.58
N TYR A 60 -6.07 -1.55 2.25
CA TYR A 60 -7.32 -1.76 2.96
C TYR A 60 -8.41 -0.91 2.31
N PRO A 61 -9.27 -1.49 1.46
CA PRO A 61 -10.41 -0.76 0.94
C PRO A 61 -11.34 -0.40 2.08
N GLU A 62 -11.72 0.86 2.15
CA GLU A 62 -12.63 1.41 3.14
C GLU A 62 -13.82 2.02 2.43
N PHE A 63 -14.94 1.30 2.45
CA PHE A 63 -16.19 1.71 1.81
C PHE A 63 -17.05 2.62 2.69
N SER A 64 -16.70 2.75 3.96
CA SER A 64 -17.46 3.54 4.94
C SER A 64 -16.99 4.99 5.06
N ASN A 65 -15.81 5.34 4.52
CA ASN A 65 -15.28 6.68 4.62
C ASN A 65 -15.58 7.50 3.35
N PRO A 66 -16.17 8.70 3.47
CA PRO A 66 -16.38 9.59 2.32
C PRO A 66 -15.10 10.28 1.85
N ASP A 67 -14.11 10.45 2.74
CA ASP A 67 -12.84 11.13 2.46
C ASP A 67 -11.85 10.28 1.66
N TYR A 68 -11.71 8.99 1.96
CA TYR A 68 -10.82 8.07 1.27
C TYR A 68 -11.49 6.72 1.03
N LYS A 69 -11.08 6.05 -0.04
CA LYS A 69 -11.63 4.75 -0.45
C LYS A 69 -10.73 3.58 -0.12
N VAL A 70 -9.42 3.82 -0.03
CA VAL A 70 -8.44 2.76 0.26
C VAL A 70 -7.34 3.34 1.14
N LYS A 71 -6.99 2.63 2.20
CA LYS A 71 -5.85 2.93 3.06
C LYS A 71 -4.71 1.98 2.74
N VAL A 72 -3.60 2.51 2.26
CA VAL A 72 -2.36 1.78 2.04
C VAL A 72 -1.48 1.91 3.27
N THR A 73 -0.81 0.84 3.66
CA THR A 73 0.25 0.86 4.68
C THR A 73 1.53 0.36 4.01
N LEU A 74 2.62 1.07 4.21
CA LEU A 74 3.96 0.74 3.76
C LEU A 74 4.84 0.55 4.99
N GLU A 75 5.59 -0.54 5.01
CA GLU A 75 6.38 -0.96 6.15
C GLU A 75 7.74 -1.45 5.67
N SER A 76 8.80 -1.00 6.35
CA SER A 76 10.16 -1.45 6.05
C SER A 76 11.06 -1.44 7.28
N LYS A 77 12.08 -2.30 7.24
CA LYS A 77 13.19 -2.27 8.22
C LYS A 77 14.06 -1.04 8.05
N ASP A 78 14.12 -0.50 6.84
CA ASP A 78 15.01 0.60 6.48
C ASP A 78 14.17 1.84 6.17
N GLY A 79 14.35 2.89 6.98
CA GLY A 79 13.61 4.14 6.82
C GLY A 79 13.88 4.83 5.49
N GLY A 80 15.13 4.79 5.00
CA GLY A 80 15.49 5.37 3.71
C GLY A 80 14.87 4.59 2.55
N TYR A 81 14.79 3.27 2.65
CA TYR A 81 14.10 2.42 1.69
C TYR A 81 12.59 2.70 1.67
N LEU A 82 11.97 2.87 2.84
CA LEU A 82 10.56 3.24 2.97
C LEU A 82 10.28 4.60 2.32
N GLU A 83 11.11 5.61 2.59
CA GLU A 83 10.95 6.94 2.02
C GLU A 83 11.10 6.94 0.50
N ARG A 84 12.05 6.17 -0.05
CA ARG A 84 12.20 6.01 -1.50
C ARG A 84 10.98 5.36 -2.13
N ALA A 85 10.49 4.28 -1.55
CA ALA A 85 9.32 3.59 -2.07
C ALA A 85 8.04 4.44 -1.93
N LEU A 86 7.89 5.17 -0.82
CA LEU A 86 6.81 6.16 -0.65
C LEU A 86 6.89 7.25 -1.72
N THR A 87 8.08 7.81 -1.95
CA THR A 87 8.29 8.85 -2.97
C THR A 87 7.96 8.33 -4.36
N GLU A 88 8.38 7.11 -4.70
CA GLU A 88 8.05 6.47 -5.98
C GLU A 88 6.55 6.21 -6.10
N LEU A 89 5.91 5.71 -5.04
CA LEU A 89 4.47 5.48 -5.01
C LEU A 89 3.69 6.78 -5.20
N VAL A 90 4.05 7.84 -4.49
CA VAL A 90 3.41 9.18 -4.61
C VAL A 90 3.70 9.80 -5.97
N ALA A 91 4.88 9.57 -6.56
CA ALA A 91 5.20 10.05 -7.90
C ALA A 91 4.40 9.32 -9.00
N ARG A 92 4.11 8.03 -8.81
CA ARG A 92 3.28 7.21 -9.71
C ARG A 92 1.79 7.48 -9.52
N LEU A 93 1.37 7.75 -8.29
CA LEU A 93 -0.01 8.08 -7.99
C LEU A 93 -0.37 9.48 -8.51
N PRO A 94 -1.61 9.68 -8.99
CA PRO A 94 -2.11 11.02 -9.25
C PRO A 94 -2.08 11.87 -7.97
N ARG A 95 -1.69 13.14 -8.06
CA ARG A 95 -1.69 14.05 -6.90
C ARG A 95 -3.07 14.22 -6.25
N ASP A 96 -4.14 14.08 -7.03
CA ASP A 96 -5.52 14.11 -6.53
C ASP A 96 -5.95 12.77 -5.88
N ALA A 97 -5.21 11.68 -6.14
CA ALA A 97 -5.53 10.38 -5.60
C ALA A 97 -5.16 10.25 -4.13
N VAL A 98 -4.07 10.90 -3.70
CA VAL A 98 -3.58 10.83 -2.32
C VAL A 98 -4.31 11.87 -1.48
N VAL A 99 -5.09 11.38 -0.52
CA VAL A 99 -5.85 12.19 0.43
C VAL A 99 -4.95 12.62 1.58
N ARG A 100 -4.18 11.68 2.14
CA ARG A 100 -3.32 11.93 3.30
C ARG A 100 -2.20 10.90 3.38
N ILE A 101 -1.09 11.28 4.01
CA ILE A 101 0.03 10.39 4.35
C ILE A 101 0.33 10.58 5.85
N GLU A 102 0.46 9.49 6.60
CA GLU A 102 0.83 9.42 8.03
C GLU A 102 2.07 8.56 8.25
#